data_AF-A0A3A5W5D8-F1
#
_entry.id   AF-A0A3A5W5D8-F1
#
_cell.length_a   1.000
_cell.length_b   1.000
_cell.length_c   1.000
_cell.angle_alpha   90.00
_cell.angle_beta   90.00
_cell.angle_gamma   90.00
#
_symmetry.space_group_name_H-M   'P 1'
#
loop_
_entity.id
_entity.type
_entity.pdbx_description
1 polymer ?
#
loop_
_entity_poly.entity_id
_entity_poly.type
_entity_poly.pdbx_seq_one_letter_code
_entity_poly.pdbx_strand_id
1 'polypeptide(L)'
;MTAIPPEVLQALASMTGYDRMLETDRIAAKYGVTGEWIEQKLGEAHQMTQQSPASFIPESKEAPTLPSSATVLQKQNFRFEYDPSIEASQRRQNVEQAILCPACGVALGIPAVRPIRVTCPQCLAETTFQS
;
A
#
# COMPACT_ATOMS: atom_id res chain seq x y z
N MET A 1 -40.02 1.24 1.98
CA MET A 1 -38.88 1.85 2.70
C MET A 1 -38.04 0.71 3.24
N THR A 2 -36.98 0.33 2.53
CA THR A 2 -36.06 -0.75 2.91
C THR A 2 -35.12 -0.23 3.98
N ALA A 3 -35.51 -0.39 5.25
CA ALA A 3 -34.67 -0.03 6.38
C ALA A 3 -33.48 -0.99 6.46
N ILE A 4 -32.26 -0.44 6.52
CA ILE A 4 -31.05 -1.22 6.75
C ILE A 4 -31.13 -1.85 8.16
N PRO A 5 -30.86 -3.15 8.30
CA PRO A 5 -30.86 -3.80 9.60
C PRO A 5 -29.75 -3.23 10.52
N PRO A 6 -30.02 -3.04 11.82
CA PRO A 6 -29.09 -2.41 12.76
C PRO A 6 -27.77 -3.17 12.91
N GLU A 7 -27.78 -4.51 12.72
CA GLU A 7 -26.57 -5.32 12.77
C GLU A 7 -25.56 -4.95 11.67
N VAL A 8 -26.06 -4.56 10.49
CA VAL A 8 -25.21 -4.16 9.36
C VAL A 8 -24.60 -2.78 9.61
N LEU A 9 -25.35 -1.86 10.21
CA LEU A 9 -24.83 -0.55 10.61
C LEU A 9 -23.78 -0.68 11.73
N GLN A 10 -23.97 -1.62 12.66
CA GLN A 10 -23.01 -1.88 13.74
C GLN A 10 -21.73 -2.55 13.25
N ALA A 11 -21.84 -3.47 12.27
CA ALA A 11 -20.68 -4.03 11.58
C ALA A 11 -19.92 -2.96 10.77
N LEU A 12 -20.63 -2.00 10.15
CA LEU A 12 -20.01 -0.88 9.46
C LEU A 12 -19.31 0.08 10.44
N ALA A 13 -19.86 0.27 11.64
CA ALA A 13 -19.30 1.14 12.68
C ALA A 13 -17.95 0.63 13.23
N SER A 14 -17.71 -0.69 13.19
CA SER A 14 -16.43 -1.26 13.62
C SER A 14 -15.33 -1.19 12.55
N MET A 15 -15.70 -0.92 11.29
CA MET A 15 -14.75 -0.72 10.21
C MET A 15 -14.23 0.72 10.18
N THR A 16 -12.96 0.90 9.82
CA THR A 16 -12.30 2.22 9.79
C THR A 16 -11.63 2.47 8.44
N GLY A 17 -11.56 3.74 8.03
CA GLY A 17 -10.80 4.15 6.84
C GLY A 17 -11.42 3.68 5.52
N TYR A 18 -10.60 3.10 4.64
CA TYR A 18 -10.99 2.76 3.26
C TYR A 18 -12.00 1.61 3.18
N ASP A 19 -11.88 0.59 4.03
CA ASP A 19 -12.82 -0.54 4.07
C ASP A 19 -14.24 -0.08 4.42
N ARG A 20 -14.35 0.88 5.34
CA ARG A 20 -15.63 1.49 5.71
C ARG A 20 -16.27 2.22 4.53
N MET A 21 -15.48 2.90 3.70
CA MET A 21 -15.99 3.60 2.51
C MET A 21 -16.56 2.61 1.49
N LEU A 22 -15.80 1.56 1.17
CA LEU A 22 -16.24 0.51 0.22
C LEU A 22 -17.50 -0.22 0.69
N GLU A 23 -17.57 -0.56 1.98
CA GLU A 23 -18.73 -1.26 2.52
C GLU A 23 -19.94 -0.33 2.61
N THR A 24 -19.75 0.98 2.86
CA THR A 24 -20.82 1.98 2.78
C THR A 24 -21.43 2.05 1.38
N ASP A 25 -20.61 2.11 0.33
CA ASP A 25 -21.09 2.12 -1.06
C ASP A 25 -21.83 0.82 -1.42
N ARG A 26 -21.33 -0.32 -0.93
CA ARG A 26 -21.97 -1.62 -1.13
C ARG A 26 -23.33 -1.72 -0.46
N ILE A 27 -23.44 -1.24 0.78
CA ILE A 27 -24.69 -1.20 1.55
C ILE A 27 -25.68 -0.22 0.89
N ALA A 28 -25.21 0.95 0.47
CA ALA A 28 -26.01 1.94 -0.24
C ALA A 28 -26.65 1.34 -1.51
N ALA A 29 -25.85 0.65 -2.34
CA ALA A 29 -26.34 -0.02 -3.54
C ALA A 29 -27.33 -1.16 -3.24
N LYS A 30 -27.09 -1.94 -2.17
CA LYS A 30 -27.92 -3.10 -1.81
C LYS A 30 -29.29 -2.72 -1.26
N TYR A 31 -29.36 -1.66 -0.46
CA TYR A 31 -30.59 -1.25 0.23
C TYR A 31 -31.29 -0.06 -0.43
N GLY A 32 -30.69 0.51 -1.49
CA GLY A 32 -31.25 1.63 -2.24
C GLY A 32 -31.29 2.93 -1.44
N VAL A 33 -30.31 3.15 -0.57
CA VAL A 33 -30.16 4.36 0.25
C VAL A 33 -28.93 5.15 -0.18
N THR A 34 -28.87 6.43 0.17
CA THR A 34 -27.68 7.25 -0.09
C THR A 34 -26.60 7.00 0.96
N GLY A 35 -25.32 7.10 0.57
CA GLY A 35 -24.19 7.01 1.50
C GLY A 35 -24.29 8.04 2.64
N GLU A 36 -24.75 9.26 2.33
CA GLU A 36 -24.97 10.33 3.31
C GLU A 36 -25.98 9.93 4.40
N TRP A 37 -27.04 9.19 4.04
CA TRP A 37 -28.02 8.70 5.02
C TRP A 37 -27.41 7.67 5.98
N ILE A 38 -26.52 6.82 5.47
CA ILE A 38 -25.78 5.82 6.26
C ILE A 38 -24.81 6.52 7.20
N GLU A 39 -24.07 7.52 6.71
CA GLU A 39 -23.12 8.29 7.54
C GLU A 39 -23.83 9.08 8.64
N GLN A 40 -25.00 9.66 8.36
CA GLN A 40 -25.82 10.32 9.38
C GLN A 40 -26.22 9.36 10.50
N LYS A 41 -26.68 8.14 10.14
CA LYS A 41 -27.03 7.09 11.11
C LYS A 41 -25.83 6.62 11.94
N LEU A 42 -24.65 6.59 11.35
CA LEU A 42 -23.41 6.22 12.03
C LEU A 42 -22.90 7.35 12.95
N GLY A 43 -23.09 8.61 12.55
CA GLY A 43 -22.75 9.79 13.35
C GLY A 43 -23.62 9.94 14.59
N GLU A 44 -24.91 9.57 14.51
CA GLU A 44 -25.81 9.49 15.67
C GLU A 44 -25.30 8.45 16.71
N ALA A 45 -24.78 7.32 16.26
CA ALA A 45 -24.21 6.29 17.13
C ALA A 45 -22.87 6.72 17.79
N HIS A 46 -22.13 7.64 17.17
CA HIS A 46 -20.83 8.10 17.68
C HIS A 46 -20.94 9.18 18.77
N GLN A 47 -22.11 9.82 18.94
CA GLN A 47 -22.28 10.91 19.91
C GLN A 47 -22.39 10.46 21.38
N MET A 48 -22.44 9.15 21.67
CA MET A 48 -22.66 8.65 23.03
C MET A 48 -21.43 8.19 23.79
N THR A 49 -20.21 8.35 23.25
CA THR A 49 -18.99 7.94 23.95
C THR A 49 -17.93 9.03 23.98
N GLN A 50 -18.26 10.18 24.58
CA GLN A 50 -17.24 11.02 25.23
C GLN A 50 -16.90 10.41 26.60
N GLN A 51 -16.11 9.34 26.59
CA GLN A 51 -15.48 8.83 27.81
C GLN A 51 -14.15 9.55 28.03
N SER A 52 -14.09 10.18 29.20
CA SER A 52 -12.97 10.80 29.90
C SER A 52 -11.60 10.13 29.68
N PRO A 53 -10.49 10.90 29.65
CA PRO A 53 -9.16 10.35 29.45
C PRO A 53 -8.78 9.47 30.65
N ALA A 54 -8.63 8.16 30.39
CA ALA A 54 -8.15 7.20 31.37
C ALA A 54 -6.69 7.49 31.73
N SER A 55 -6.41 7.50 33.03
CA SER A 55 -5.06 7.61 33.60
C SER A 55 -4.14 6.55 33.02
N PHE A 56 -2.97 6.97 32.55
CA PHE A 56 -1.92 6.07 32.08
C PHE A 56 -1.33 5.28 33.26
N ILE A 57 -1.68 4.00 33.33
CA ILE A 57 -0.98 3.01 34.13
C ILE A 57 -0.02 2.29 33.18
N PRO A 58 1.30 2.30 33.41
CA PRO A 58 2.24 1.56 32.59
C PRO A 58 2.09 0.07 32.90
N GLU A 59 1.16 -0.59 32.21
CA GLU A 59 1.10 -2.04 32.16
C GLU A 59 2.42 -2.54 31.57
N SER A 60 3.10 -3.41 32.32
CA SER A 60 4.37 -4.01 31.89
C SER A 60 4.07 -4.90 30.69
N LYS A 61 4.31 -4.37 29.49
CA LYS A 61 4.08 -5.08 28.23
C LYS A 61 5.15 -6.16 28.09
N GLU A 62 4.80 -7.38 28.49
CA GLU A 62 5.58 -8.57 28.15
C GLU A 62 5.79 -8.62 26.63
N ALA A 63 7.04 -8.84 26.22
CA ALA A 63 7.40 -8.86 24.81
C ALA A 63 6.62 -9.99 24.10
N PRO A 64 5.99 -9.74 22.95
CA PRO A 64 5.29 -10.78 22.20
C PRO A 64 6.28 -11.89 21.87
N THR A 65 5.94 -13.13 22.19
CA THR A 65 6.72 -14.31 21.80
C THR A 65 6.82 -14.36 20.28
N LEU A 66 8.04 -14.24 19.75
CA LEU A 66 8.28 -14.36 18.31
C LEU A 66 7.83 -15.76 17.84
N PRO A 67 7.13 -15.88 16.71
CA PRO A 67 6.72 -17.18 16.19
C PRO A 67 7.96 -18.02 15.85
N SER A 68 8.05 -19.22 16.44
CA SER A 68 9.21 -20.13 16.33
C SER A 68 9.41 -20.75 14.94
N SER A 69 8.50 -20.49 14.00
CA SER A 69 8.55 -21.02 12.65
C SER A 69 8.23 -19.92 11.64
N ALA A 70 9.03 -19.84 10.58
CA ALA A 70 8.77 -18.95 9.46
C ALA A 70 7.39 -19.25 8.88
N THR A 71 6.45 -18.32 9.02
CA THR A 71 5.14 -18.39 8.37
C THR A 71 5.37 -18.42 6.86
N VAL A 72 4.93 -19.50 6.20
CA VAL A 72 5.00 -19.61 4.74
C VAL A 72 3.92 -18.70 4.16
N LEU A 73 4.30 -17.48 3.76
CA LEU A 73 3.39 -16.56 3.10
C LEU A 73 3.06 -17.02 1.67
N GLN A 74 1.81 -16.83 1.27
CA GLN A 74 1.37 -17.12 -0.10
C GLN A 74 2.05 -16.18 -1.09
N LYS A 75 3.05 -16.71 -1.82
CA LYS A 75 3.83 -16.05 -2.89
C LYS A 75 2.98 -15.33 -3.94
N GLN A 76 1.72 -15.76 -4.11
CA GLN A 76 0.77 -15.24 -5.09
C GLN A 76 0.32 -13.79 -4.80
N ASN A 77 0.36 -13.37 -3.53
CA ASN A 77 0.00 -12.01 -3.12
C ASN A 77 1.18 -11.03 -3.23
N PHE A 78 2.37 -11.51 -3.58
CA PHE A 78 3.57 -10.68 -3.67
C PHE A 78 3.97 -10.52 -5.13
N ARG A 79 3.80 -9.30 -5.64
CA ARG A 79 4.37 -8.90 -6.92
C ARG A 79 5.81 -8.47 -6.69
N PHE A 80 6.73 -9.42 -6.82
CA PHE A 80 8.15 -9.10 -6.78
C PHE A 80 8.49 -8.32 -8.05
N GLU A 81 9.02 -7.10 -7.89
CA GLU A 81 9.58 -6.30 -8.99
C GLU A 81 10.81 -6.97 -9.64
N TYR A 82 11.32 -8.03 -9.00
CA TYR A 82 12.33 -8.91 -9.54
C TYR A 82 11.75 -9.78 -10.66
N ASP A 83 12.09 -9.47 -11.90
CA ASP A 83 11.91 -10.40 -13.03
C ASP A 83 12.96 -11.53 -12.92
N PRO A 84 12.54 -12.80 -12.70
CA PRO A 84 13.45 -13.94 -12.59
C PRO A 84 13.79 -14.58 -13.95
N SER A 85 13.40 -13.96 -15.07
CA SER A 85 13.77 -14.45 -16.39
C SER A 85 15.29 -14.51 -16.57
N ILE A 86 15.74 -15.51 -17.34
CA ILE A 86 17.16 -15.67 -17.70
C ILE A 86 17.66 -14.40 -18.41
N GLU A 87 16.83 -13.79 -19.26
CA GLU A 87 17.15 -12.54 -19.95
C GLU A 87 17.35 -11.36 -19.00
N ALA A 88 16.51 -11.22 -17.96
CA ALA A 88 16.71 -10.20 -16.93
C ALA A 88 17.99 -10.43 -16.13
N SER A 89 18.33 -11.70 -15.84
CA SER A 89 19.58 -12.03 -15.16
C SER A 89 20.81 -11.66 -15.99
N GLN A 90 20.78 -11.92 -17.30
CA GLN A 90 21.86 -11.60 -18.22
C GLN A 90 22.02 -10.09 -18.40
N ARG A 91 20.93 -9.32 -18.49
CA ARG A 91 20.99 -7.84 -18.52
C ARG A 91 21.64 -7.25 -17.27
N ARG A 92 21.40 -7.83 -16.09
CA ARG A 92 22.02 -7.39 -14.83
C ARG A 92 23.49 -7.74 -14.74
N GLN A 93 23.91 -8.86 -15.31
CA GLN A 93 25.33 -9.24 -15.40
C GLN A 93 26.14 -8.26 -16.27
N ASN A 94 25.50 -7.65 -17.28
CA ASN A 94 26.12 -6.65 -18.14
C ASN A 94 26.16 -5.22 -17.53
N VAL A 95 25.66 -5.05 -16.30
CA VAL A 95 25.74 -3.78 -15.56
C VAL A 95 26.97 -3.82 -14.65
N GLU A 96 28.00 -3.06 -15.00
CA GLU A 96 29.26 -3.01 -14.24
C GLU A 96 29.38 -1.73 -13.41
N GLN A 97 28.64 -0.67 -13.76
CA GLN A 97 28.70 0.63 -13.11
C GLN A 97 27.29 1.21 -12.89
N ALA A 98 27.14 2.04 -11.86
CA ALA A 98 25.96 2.84 -11.62
C ALA A 98 26.30 4.34 -11.78
N ILE A 99 25.49 5.05 -12.55
CA ILE A 99 25.60 6.51 -12.74
C ILE A 99 24.27 7.18 -12.40
N LEU A 100 24.30 8.48 -12.10
CA LEU A 100 23.09 9.28 -11.95
C LEU A 100 22.74 9.91 -13.30
N CYS A 101 21.45 9.86 -13.68
CA CYS A 101 20.96 10.63 -14.81
C CYS A 101 21.14 12.14 -14.52
N PRO A 102 21.80 12.93 -15.38
CA PRO A 102 22.01 14.35 -15.12
C PRO A 102 20.71 15.18 -15.18
N ALA A 103 19.64 14.65 -15.77
CA ALA A 103 18.36 15.35 -15.90
C ALA A 103 17.42 15.12 -14.70
N CYS A 104 17.36 13.90 -14.16
CA CYS A 104 16.41 13.53 -13.10
C CYS A 104 17.04 12.92 -11.85
N GLY A 105 18.35 12.68 -11.84
CA GLY A 105 19.06 12.11 -10.69
C GLY A 105 18.78 10.62 -10.41
N VAL A 106 18.04 9.93 -11.27
CA VAL A 106 17.78 8.49 -11.07
C VAL A 106 19.06 7.68 -11.28
N ALA A 107 19.26 6.64 -10.47
CA ALA A 107 20.38 5.71 -10.62
C ALA A 107 20.15 4.78 -11.83
N LEU A 108 21.12 4.73 -12.74
CA LEU A 108 21.11 3.92 -13.94
C LEU A 108 22.30 2.96 -13.93
N GLY A 109 22.03 1.67 -14.10
CA GLY A 109 23.05 0.66 -14.33
C GLY A 109 23.50 0.66 -15.79
N ILE A 110 24.80 0.84 -16.03
CA ILE A 110 25.40 0.89 -17.38
C ILE A 110 26.64 -0.03 -17.47
N PRO A 111 26.96 -0.55 -18.67
CA PRO A 111 28.21 -1.26 -18.90
C PRO A 111 29.42 -0.32 -18.82
N ALA A 112 30.63 -0.84 -18.54
CA ALA A 112 31.85 -0.02 -18.51
C ALA A 112 32.38 0.35 -19.91
N VAL A 113 31.80 -0.20 -20.98
CA VAL A 113 32.15 0.16 -22.36
C VAL A 113 31.73 1.61 -22.63
N ARG A 114 32.66 2.41 -23.14
CA ARG A 114 32.48 3.80 -23.60
C ARG A 114 33.02 3.91 -25.04
N PRO A 115 32.52 4.79 -25.91
CA PRO A 115 31.40 5.71 -25.72
C PRO A 115 30.03 5.03 -25.86
N ILE A 116 29.06 5.40 -25.02
CA ILE A 116 27.70 4.86 -25.06
C ILE A 116 26.64 5.97 -25.02
N ARG A 117 25.52 5.72 -25.70
CA ARG A 117 24.31 6.55 -25.64
C ARG A 117 23.32 5.86 -24.70
N VAL A 118 22.96 6.54 -23.63
CA VAL A 118 22.06 6.03 -22.59
C VAL A 118 20.81 6.88 -22.55
N THR A 119 19.65 6.24 -22.67
CA THR A 119 18.34 6.86 -22.54
C THR A 119 17.75 6.51 -21.20
N CYS A 120 17.43 7.53 -20.39
CA CYS A 120 16.84 7.31 -19.07
C CYS A 120 15.39 6.81 -19.19
N PRO A 121 15.00 5.69 -18.56
CA PRO A 121 13.63 5.18 -18.61
C PRO A 121 12.62 6.04 -17.83
N GLN A 122 13.08 6.93 -16.94
CA GLN A 122 12.19 7.79 -16.15
C GLN A 122 11.87 9.12 -16.83
N CYS A 123 12.86 9.77 -17.45
CA CYS A 123 12.70 11.11 -18.02
C CYS A 123 12.94 11.17 -19.53
N LEU A 124 13.29 10.04 -20.17
CA LEU A 124 13.58 9.92 -21.60
C LEU A 124 14.73 10.82 -22.10
N ALA A 125 15.52 11.39 -21.19
CA ALA A 125 16.69 12.17 -21.53
C ALA A 125 17.77 11.26 -22.10
N GLU A 126 18.32 11.65 -23.24
CA GLU A 126 19.43 10.97 -23.90
C GLU A 126 20.74 11.62 -23.50
N THR A 127 21.69 10.81 -23.03
CA THR A 127 22.98 11.27 -22.54
C THR A 127 24.09 10.41 -23.13
N THR A 128 25.20 11.04 -23.51
CA THR A 128 26.36 10.34 -24.07
C THR A 128 27.50 10.37 -23.06
N PHE A 129 27.97 9.20 -22.64
CA PHE A 129 29.12 9.08 -21.74
C PHE A 129 30.36 8.70 -22.55
N GLN A 130 31.39 9.56 -22.52
CA GLN A 130 32.59 9.43 -23.36
C GLN A 130 33.83 8.85 -22.63
N SER A 131 33.84 8.81 -21.29
CA SER A 131 34.95 8.30 -20.48
C SER A 131 34.47 7.63 -19.21
#